data_AF-A0AAT9M3C8-F1
#
_entry.id   AF-A0AAT9M3C8-F1
#
_cell.length_a   1.000
_cell.length_b   1.000
_cell.length_c   1.000
_cell.angle_alpha   90.00
_cell.angle_beta   90.00
_cell.angle_gamma   90.00
#
_symmetry.space_group_name_H-M   'P 1'
#
loop_
_entity.id
_entity.type
_entity.pdbx_description
1 polymer ?
#
loop_
_entity_poly.entity_id
_entity_poly.type
_entity_poly.pdbx_seq_one_letter_code
_entity_poly.pdbx_strand_id
1 'polypeptide(L)'
;MAIFGMLVAGPVAFVAVIAGFGEQRAADNTYVVGFAHTGDDCGPEAVSFDVVDGAPLGCEPAAIPAGGPSRANFPGFTDEQDRQVTDLAAQLGAEGLCPAEQQQIQRMVDGFAATVPESRRPHYDEGVSVEPLWGAGLAWTGVGVLIACVVVYSLAFGPPRCLAWVWPLRR
;
A
#
# COMPACT_ATOMS: atom_id res chain seq x y z
N MET A 1 23.19 -14.18 -28.37
CA MET A 1 22.32 -14.88 -27.38
C MET A 1 22.04 -14.04 -26.13
N ALA A 2 23.00 -13.28 -25.57
CA ALA A 2 22.79 -12.46 -24.37
C ALA A 2 21.65 -11.41 -24.47
N ILE A 3 21.50 -10.76 -25.64
CA ILE A 3 20.47 -9.73 -25.87
C ILE A 3 19.05 -10.30 -25.79
N PHE A 4 18.85 -11.52 -26.31
CA PHE A 4 17.54 -12.20 -26.26
C PHE A 4 17.16 -12.61 -24.84
N GLY A 5 18.15 -13.02 -24.03
CA GLY A 5 17.95 -13.30 -22.60
C GLY A 5 17.54 -12.05 -21.81
N MET A 6 18.14 -10.89 -22.10
CA MET A 6 17.77 -9.61 -21.50
C MET A 6 16.35 -9.15 -21.85
N LEU A 7 15.93 -9.34 -23.10
CA LEU A 7 14.61 -8.95 -23.60
C LEU A 7 13.46 -9.70 -22.92
N VAL A 8 13.71 -10.92 -22.43
CA VAL A 8 12.72 -11.74 -21.71
C VAL A 8 12.87 -11.59 -20.19
N ALA A 9 14.10 -11.57 -19.67
CA ALA A 9 14.34 -11.47 -18.23
C ALA A 9 13.98 -10.10 -17.65
N GLY A 10 14.19 -9.01 -18.41
CA GLY A 10 13.87 -7.65 -17.97
C GLY A 10 12.39 -7.45 -17.65
N PRO A 11 11.46 -7.73 -18.58
CA PRO A 11 10.02 -7.58 -18.33
C PRO A 11 9.50 -8.47 -17.20
N VAL A 12 9.96 -9.73 -17.14
CA VAL A 12 9.55 -10.67 -16.08
C VAL A 12 10.03 -10.19 -14.70
N ALA A 13 11.27 -9.73 -14.60
CA ALA A 13 11.80 -9.14 -13.37
C ALA A 13 11.05 -7.86 -12.98
N PHE A 14 10.67 -7.02 -13.95
CA PHE A 14 9.89 -5.81 -13.69
C PHE A 14 8.49 -6.12 -13.14
N VAL A 15 7.78 -7.10 -13.73
CA VAL A 15 6.47 -7.56 -13.22
C VAL A 15 6.61 -8.13 -11.82
N ALA A 16 7.64 -8.91 -11.54
CA ALA A 16 7.92 -9.45 -10.21
C ALA A 16 8.17 -8.35 -9.16
N VAL A 17 8.87 -7.28 -9.52
CA VAL A 17 9.07 -6.11 -8.65
C VAL A 17 7.73 -5.42 -8.36
N ILE A 18 6.91 -5.17 -9.38
CA ILE A 18 5.60 -4.52 -9.19
C ILE A 18 4.69 -5.40 -8.31
N ALA A 19 4.62 -6.71 -8.59
CA ALA A 19 3.81 -7.64 -7.81
C ALA A 19 4.28 -7.70 -6.34
N GLY A 20 5.58 -7.82 -6.09
CA GLY A 20 6.13 -7.86 -4.74
C GLY A 20 5.94 -6.55 -3.95
N PHE A 21 6.05 -5.39 -4.60
CA PHE A 21 5.70 -4.11 -3.98
C PHE A 21 4.20 -3.95 -3.76
N GLY A 22 3.37 -4.49 -4.66
CA GLY A 22 1.92 -4.51 -4.51
C GLY A 22 1.47 -5.34 -3.30
N GLU A 23 2.08 -6.51 -3.12
CA GLU A 23 1.84 -7.38 -1.96
C GLU A 23 2.35 -6.76 -0.65
N GLN A 24 3.52 -6.10 -0.65
CA GLN A 24 3.97 -5.33 0.52
C GLN A 24 3.01 -4.18 0.86
N ARG A 25 2.50 -3.46 -0.16
CA ARG A 25 1.51 -2.41 0.07
C ARG A 25 0.20 -2.94 0.61
N ALA A 26 -0.25 -4.11 0.16
CA ALA A 26 -1.45 -4.75 0.67
C ALA A 26 -1.29 -5.15 2.15
N ALA A 27 -0.11 -5.66 2.53
CA ALA A 27 0.21 -5.98 3.92
C ALA A 27 0.34 -4.72 4.82
N ASP A 28 0.87 -3.62 4.29
CA ASP A 28 0.91 -2.32 4.99
C ASP A 28 -0.47 -1.65 5.06
N ASN A 29 -1.40 -2.00 4.15
CA ASN A 29 -2.72 -1.37 4.07
C ASN A 29 -3.76 -1.95 5.04
N THR A 30 -3.42 -2.95 5.86
CA THR A 30 -4.42 -3.57 6.74
C THR A 30 -4.97 -2.62 7.82
N TYR A 31 -4.21 -1.58 8.17
CA TYR A 31 -4.60 -0.53 9.10
C TYR A 31 -4.71 0.85 8.42
N VAL A 32 -4.72 0.89 7.09
CA VAL A 32 -4.94 2.12 6.34
C VAL A 32 -6.43 2.37 6.24
N VAL A 33 -6.81 3.60 6.60
CA VAL A 33 -8.19 4.06 6.60
C VAL A 33 -8.51 4.68 5.25
N GLY A 34 -9.54 4.17 4.58
CA GLY A 34 -10.07 4.78 3.37
C GLY A 34 -10.96 5.98 3.68
N PHE A 35 -11.04 6.93 2.76
CA PHE A 35 -11.94 8.08 2.85
C PHE A 35 -12.65 8.24 1.51
N ALA A 36 -13.97 8.10 1.51
CA ALA A 36 -14.79 8.08 0.31
C ALA A 36 -16.15 8.76 0.58
N HIS A 37 -17.02 8.90 -0.41
CA HIS A 37 -18.41 9.29 -0.16
C HIS A 37 -19.30 8.05 -0.07
N THR A 38 -20.46 8.19 0.59
CA THR A 38 -21.49 7.16 0.59
C THR A 38 -21.87 6.78 -0.85
N GLY A 39 -21.71 5.49 -1.18
CA GLY A 39 -22.00 4.93 -2.49
C GLY A 39 -20.82 4.88 -3.45
N ASP A 40 -19.66 5.43 -3.06
CA ASP A 40 -18.40 5.22 -3.79
C ASP A 40 -17.84 3.80 -3.51
N ASP A 41 -17.01 3.33 -4.44
CA ASP A 41 -16.25 2.10 -4.25
C ASP A 41 -15.13 2.37 -3.23
N CYS A 42 -15.11 1.61 -2.14
CA CYS A 42 -14.28 1.89 -0.97
C CYS A 42 -12.79 1.57 -1.13
N GLY A 43 -12.35 1.13 -2.31
CA GLY A 43 -10.97 0.71 -2.54
C GLY A 43 -10.59 -0.58 -1.80
N PRO A 44 -9.31 -0.97 -1.81
CA PRO A 44 -8.81 -2.17 -1.14
C PRO A 44 -8.67 -2.02 0.40
N GLU A 45 -9.00 -0.88 0.97
CA GLU A 45 -8.89 -0.59 2.40
C GLU A 45 -9.91 -1.39 3.21
N ALA A 46 -9.48 -1.87 4.39
CA ALA A 46 -10.33 -2.70 5.25
C ALA A 46 -11.47 -1.90 5.93
N VAL A 47 -11.24 -0.62 6.18
CA VAL A 47 -12.20 0.29 6.83
C VAL A 47 -12.13 1.65 6.15
N SER A 48 -13.28 2.17 5.73
CA SER A 48 -13.38 3.51 5.15
C SER A 48 -14.38 4.37 5.92
N PHE A 49 -14.19 5.70 5.91
CA PHE A 49 -15.14 6.66 6.46
C PHE A 49 -15.66 7.60 5.38
N ASP A 50 -16.90 8.08 5.58
CA ASP A 50 -17.50 9.07 4.73
C ASP A 50 -16.85 10.44 4.98
N VAL A 51 -16.41 11.11 3.92
CA VAL A 51 -15.79 12.44 4.03
C VAL A 51 -16.76 13.55 4.42
N VAL A 52 -18.07 13.33 4.34
CA VAL A 52 -19.12 14.31 4.62
C VAL A 52 -19.48 14.36 6.10
N ASP A 53 -19.62 13.21 6.74
CA ASP A 53 -20.08 13.11 8.14
C ASP A 53 -19.16 12.29 9.05
N GLY A 54 -18.09 11.69 8.50
CA GLY A 54 -17.17 10.83 9.24
C GLY A 54 -17.78 9.49 9.65
N ALA A 55 -18.94 9.12 9.09
CA ALA A 55 -19.57 7.83 9.40
C ALA A 55 -18.76 6.67 8.80
N PRO A 56 -18.66 5.53 9.50
CA PRO A 56 -18.04 4.34 8.93
C PRO A 56 -18.82 3.83 7.71
N LEU A 57 -18.11 3.59 6.61
CA LEU A 57 -18.66 3.10 5.35
C LEU A 57 -18.61 1.58 5.26
N GLY A 58 -19.66 1.03 4.64
CA GLY A 58 -19.84 -0.40 4.43
C GLY A 58 -19.30 -0.80 3.09
N CYS A 59 -18.05 -1.20 3.12
CA CYS A 59 -17.29 -1.51 1.93
C CYS A 59 -17.42 -2.99 1.62
N GLU A 60 -18.63 -3.41 1.23
CA GLU A 60 -18.84 -4.75 0.69
C GLU A 60 -18.68 -4.75 -0.83
N PRO A 61 -18.07 -5.81 -1.41
CA PRO A 61 -17.94 -5.92 -2.86
C PRO A 61 -19.33 -5.83 -3.50
N ALA A 62 -19.42 -5.08 -4.60
CA ALA A 62 -20.59 -4.48 -5.26
C ALA A 62 -21.85 -5.34 -5.58
N ALA A 63 -22.06 -6.49 -4.93
CA ALA A 63 -23.15 -7.43 -5.17
C ALA A 63 -24.07 -7.70 -3.96
N ILE A 64 -23.78 -7.17 -2.76
CA ILE A 64 -24.61 -7.41 -1.57
C ILE A 64 -25.03 -6.07 -0.94
N PRO A 65 -26.34 -5.74 -0.91
CA PRO A 65 -26.83 -4.57 -0.20
C PRO A 65 -26.85 -4.88 1.30
N ALA A 66 -25.75 -4.58 1.99
CA ALA A 66 -25.71 -4.57 3.44
C ALA A 66 -25.75 -3.12 3.94
N GLY A 67 -26.58 -2.87 4.96
CA GLY A 67 -26.60 -1.58 5.64
C GLY A 67 -25.20 -1.25 6.15
N GLY A 68 -24.77 0.00 5.97
CA GLY A 68 -23.45 0.45 6.38
C GLY A 68 -23.14 0.03 7.83
N PRO A 69 -21.89 -0.39 8.12
CA PRO A 69 -21.49 -0.78 9.44
C PRO A 69 -21.72 0.42 10.36
N SER A 70 -22.33 0.16 11.51
CA SER A 70 -22.53 1.20 12.53
C SER A 70 -21.23 1.60 13.22
N ARG A 71 -20.12 0.92 12.90
CA ARG A 71 -18.83 1.05 13.57
C ARG A 71 -17.67 0.60 12.68
N ALA A 72 -16.53 1.28 12.78
CA ALA A 72 -15.27 0.74 12.30
C ALA A 72 -14.91 -0.56 13.06
N ASN A 73 -14.32 -1.53 12.36
CA ASN A 73 -13.85 -2.78 12.95
C ASN A 73 -12.46 -3.09 12.39
N PHE A 74 -11.43 -2.85 13.20
CA PHE A 74 -10.05 -3.10 12.79
C PHE A 74 -9.57 -4.45 13.32
N PRO A 75 -8.90 -5.27 12.50
CA PRO A 75 -8.44 -6.58 12.92
C PRO A 75 -7.38 -6.47 14.05
N GLY A 76 -7.70 -7.07 15.19
CA GLY A 76 -6.82 -7.09 16.37
C GLY A 76 -7.01 -5.91 17.34
N PHE A 77 -7.87 -4.94 17.02
CA PHE A 77 -8.24 -3.87 17.93
C PHE A 77 -9.24 -4.39 18.97
N THR A 78 -9.30 -3.69 20.10
CA THR A 78 -10.37 -3.89 21.09
C THR A 78 -11.60 -3.09 20.69
N ASP A 79 -12.77 -3.53 21.15
CA ASP A 79 -14.00 -2.74 21.01
C ASP A 79 -13.82 -1.30 21.48
N GLU A 80 -13.07 -1.06 22.55
CA GLU A 80 -12.84 0.30 23.03
C GLU A 80 -12.08 1.15 22.02
N GLN A 81 -11.03 0.61 21.41
CA GLN A 81 -10.22 1.28 20.39
C GLN A 81 -11.06 1.58 19.13
N ASP A 82 -11.84 0.62 18.67
CA ASP A 82 -12.75 0.81 17.54
C ASP A 82 -13.79 1.90 17.80
N ARG A 83 -14.28 2.03 19.05
CA ARG A 83 -15.14 3.17 19.42
C ARG A 83 -14.41 4.47 19.31
N GLN A 84 -13.20 4.55 19.88
CA GLN A 84 -12.45 5.79 19.93
C GLN A 84 -12.13 6.32 18.53
N VAL A 85 -11.80 5.43 17.59
CA VAL A 85 -11.61 5.81 16.18
C VAL A 85 -12.93 6.28 15.56
N THR A 86 -14.03 5.55 15.77
CA THR A 86 -15.35 5.91 15.24
C THR A 86 -15.86 7.24 15.80
N ASP A 87 -15.74 7.45 17.10
CA ASP A 87 -16.15 8.67 17.79
C ASP A 87 -15.30 9.87 17.36
N LEU A 88 -14.00 9.67 17.15
CA LEU A 88 -13.13 10.70 16.61
C LEU A 88 -13.54 11.05 15.17
N ALA A 89 -13.77 10.05 14.32
CA ALA A 89 -14.16 10.27 12.93
C ALA A 89 -15.48 11.04 12.85
N ALA A 90 -16.48 10.66 13.65
CA ALA A 90 -17.76 11.37 13.72
C ALA A 90 -17.62 12.79 14.30
N GLN A 91 -16.74 13.00 15.28
CA GLN A 91 -16.50 14.32 15.85
C GLN A 91 -15.82 15.27 14.85
N LEU A 92 -14.83 14.78 14.10
CA LEU A 92 -14.13 15.57 13.08
C LEU A 92 -14.99 15.73 11.82
N GLY A 93 -15.81 14.74 11.48
CA GLY A 93 -16.69 14.73 10.32
C GLY A 93 -17.93 15.60 10.45
N ALA A 94 -18.21 16.22 11.61
CA ALA A 94 -19.41 17.03 11.82
C ALA A 94 -19.59 18.19 10.81
N GLU A 95 -18.49 18.68 10.22
CA GLU A 95 -18.47 19.70 9.17
C GLU A 95 -17.84 19.19 7.85
N GLY A 96 -17.63 17.88 7.74
CA GLY A 96 -16.86 17.23 6.69
C GLY A 96 -15.37 17.10 7.03
N LEU A 97 -14.79 15.96 6.67
CA LEU A 97 -13.40 15.61 6.95
C LEU A 97 -12.42 16.28 5.99
N CYS A 98 -11.67 17.25 6.50
CA CYS A 98 -10.55 17.85 5.80
C CYS A 98 -9.31 16.91 5.80
N PRO A 99 -8.34 17.09 4.88
CA PRO A 99 -7.15 16.24 4.82
C PRO A 99 -6.34 16.15 6.12
N ALA A 100 -6.32 17.22 6.91
CA ALA A 100 -5.63 17.23 8.21
C ALA A 100 -6.33 16.34 9.26
N GLU A 101 -7.65 16.25 9.20
CA GLU A 101 -8.50 15.46 10.09
C GLU A 101 -8.45 13.98 9.71
N GLN A 102 -8.48 13.69 8.40
CA GLN A 102 -8.21 12.35 7.87
C GLN A 102 -6.85 11.83 8.36
N GLN A 103 -5.80 12.66 8.31
CA GLN A 103 -4.49 12.32 8.83
C GLN A 103 -4.47 12.16 10.36
N GLN A 104 -5.34 12.85 11.09
CA GLN A 104 -5.48 12.67 12.54
C GLN A 104 -6.12 11.32 12.88
N ILE A 105 -7.15 10.92 12.15
CA ILE A 105 -7.79 9.60 12.26
C ILE A 105 -6.77 8.50 11.97
N GLN A 106 -6.03 8.62 10.85
CA GLN A 106 -4.99 7.65 10.50
C GLN A 106 -3.92 7.53 11.59
N ARG A 107 -3.43 8.65 12.13
CA ARG A 107 -2.43 8.62 13.22
C ARG A 107 -2.93 7.92 14.48
N MET A 108 -4.22 8.02 14.79
CA MET A 108 -4.80 7.29 15.92
C MET A 108 -4.84 5.79 15.65
N VAL A 109 -5.27 5.39 14.45
CA VAL A 109 -5.26 3.99 14.00
C VAL A 109 -3.84 3.42 14.02
N ASP A 110 -2.84 4.14 13.49
CA ASP A 110 -1.43 3.74 13.52
C ASP A 110 -0.93 3.53 14.97
N GLY A 111 -1.35 4.42 15.88
CA GLY A 111 -1.04 4.33 17.30
C GLY A 111 -1.61 3.06 17.94
N PHE A 112 -2.86 2.69 17.62
CA PHE A 112 -3.46 1.45 18.11
C PHE A 112 -2.86 0.21 17.45
N ALA A 113 -2.60 0.25 16.14
CA ALA A 113 -1.94 -0.83 15.41
C ALA A 113 -0.58 -1.18 16.00
N ALA A 114 0.20 -0.18 16.44
CA ALA A 114 1.48 -0.39 17.11
C ALA A 114 1.34 -1.19 18.43
N THR A 115 0.18 -1.14 19.09
CA THR A 115 -0.10 -1.88 20.34
C THR A 115 -0.64 -3.29 20.12
N VAL A 116 -1.03 -3.65 18.88
CA VAL A 116 -1.59 -4.96 18.58
C VAL A 116 -0.49 -6.03 18.72
N PRO A 117 -0.67 -7.04 19.58
CA PRO A 117 0.29 -8.12 19.73
C PRO A 117 0.39 -8.93 18.44
N GLU A 118 1.59 -9.40 18.13
CA GLU A 118 1.90 -10.08 16.86
C GLU A 118 0.93 -11.24 16.58
N SER A 119 0.56 -12.03 17.59
CA SER A 119 -0.40 -13.13 17.47
C SER A 119 -1.84 -12.74 17.10
N ARG A 120 -2.21 -11.45 17.15
CA ARG A 120 -3.54 -10.93 16.77
C ARG A 120 -3.49 -10.02 15.55
N ARG A 121 -2.29 -9.74 15.03
CA ARG A 121 -2.17 -9.06 13.74
C ARG A 121 -2.70 -10.03 12.70
N PRO A 122 -3.52 -9.57 11.73
CA PRO A 122 -3.96 -10.42 10.64
C PRO A 122 -2.72 -10.98 9.93
N HIS A 123 -2.48 -12.27 10.13
CA HIS A 123 -1.53 -13.02 9.33
C HIS A 123 -2.29 -13.43 8.08
N TYR A 124 -1.80 -13.03 6.92
CA TYR A 124 -2.31 -13.48 5.62
C TYR A 124 -1.97 -14.97 5.45
N ASP A 125 -2.61 -15.85 6.22
CA ASP A 125 -2.26 -17.27 6.29
C ASP A 125 -3.38 -18.22 5.87
N GLU A 126 -4.51 -17.70 5.36
CA GLU A 126 -5.66 -18.56 5.04
C GLU A 126 -6.18 -18.31 3.62
N GLY A 127 -5.39 -18.71 2.62
CA GLY A 127 -5.95 -19.32 1.41
C GLY A 127 -5.50 -18.78 0.05
N VAL A 128 -5.21 -17.48 -0.11
CA VAL A 128 -4.76 -16.92 -1.40
C VAL A 128 -3.94 -15.64 -1.21
N SER A 129 -2.88 -15.64 -0.41
CA SER A 129 -1.88 -14.56 -0.40
C SER A 129 -0.59 -15.13 0.15
N VAL A 130 0.49 -15.00 -0.61
CA VAL A 130 1.80 -15.55 -0.30
C VAL A 130 2.32 -14.87 0.98
N GLU A 131 2.86 -15.63 1.93
CA GLU A 131 3.52 -15.09 3.13
C GLU A 131 4.38 -13.86 2.75
N PRO A 132 4.37 -12.75 3.51
CA PRO A 132 5.05 -11.50 3.14
C PRO A 132 6.56 -11.65 2.87
N LEU A 133 7.16 -12.73 3.37
CA LEU A 133 8.54 -13.14 3.09
C LEU A 133 8.79 -13.49 1.62
N TRP A 134 7.80 -14.07 0.93
CA TRP A 134 7.92 -14.41 -0.49
C TRP A 134 7.80 -13.16 -1.38
N GLY A 135 6.86 -12.25 -1.11
CA GLY A 135 6.73 -10.99 -1.86
C GLY A 135 7.95 -10.09 -1.74
N ALA A 136 8.51 -9.97 -0.52
CA ALA A 136 9.77 -9.27 -0.30
C ALA A 136 10.96 -9.96 -0.99
N GLY A 137 11.07 -11.28 -0.88
CA GLY A 137 12.09 -12.07 -1.58
C GLY A 137 12.00 -11.92 -3.10
N LEU A 138 10.80 -11.91 -3.66
CA LEU A 138 10.54 -11.75 -5.08
C LEU A 138 10.87 -10.33 -5.56
N ALA A 139 10.53 -9.30 -4.78
CA ALA A 139 10.88 -7.92 -5.07
C ALA A 139 12.40 -7.71 -5.08
N TRP A 140 13.12 -8.22 -4.06
CA TRP A 140 14.57 -8.09 -3.97
C TRP A 140 15.31 -8.88 -5.04
N THR A 141 14.83 -10.08 -5.38
CA THR A 141 15.39 -10.86 -6.50
C THR A 141 15.15 -10.16 -7.84
N GLY A 142 13.96 -9.59 -8.06
CA GLY A 142 13.65 -8.77 -9.24
C GLY A 142 14.54 -7.53 -9.37
N VAL A 143 14.75 -6.79 -8.28
CA VAL A 143 15.68 -5.65 -8.23
C VAL A 143 17.11 -6.09 -8.54
N GLY A 144 17.57 -7.20 -7.97
CA GLY A 144 18.89 -7.76 -8.23
C GLY A 144 19.11 -8.09 -9.72
N VAL A 145 18.11 -8.69 -10.37
CA VAL A 145 18.14 -8.99 -11.81
C VAL A 145 18.16 -7.72 -12.65
N LEU A 146 17.37 -6.71 -12.32
CA LEU A 146 17.38 -5.43 -13.03
C LEU A 146 18.73 -4.72 -12.94
N ILE A 147 19.34 -4.69 -11.75
CA ILE A 147 20.68 -4.12 -11.55
C ILE A 147 21.72 -4.90 -12.37
N ALA A 148 21.67 -6.25 -12.34
CA ALA A 148 22.57 -7.08 -13.13
C ALA A 148 22.41 -6.81 -14.63
N CYS A 149 21.19 -6.64 -15.12
CA CYS A 149 20.92 -6.25 -16.51
C CYS A 149 21.54 -4.88 -16.84
N VAL A 150 21.35 -3.87 -15.99
CA VAL A 150 21.95 -2.54 -16.21
C VAL A 150 23.48 -2.64 -16.24
N VAL A 151 24.10 -3.36 -15.30
CA VAL A 151 25.56 -3.54 -15.24
C VAL A 151 26.09 -4.25 -16.49
N VAL A 152 25.47 -5.36 -16.90
CA VAL A 152 25.87 -6.11 -18.10
C VAL A 152 25.71 -5.25 -19.35
N TYR A 153 24.64 -4.46 -19.45
CA TYR A 153 24.43 -3.53 -20.55
C TYR A 153 25.51 -2.43 -20.57
N SER A 154 25.80 -1.80 -19.44
CA SER A 154 26.86 -0.79 -19.32
C SER A 154 28.25 -1.34 -19.65
N LEU A 155 28.54 -2.60 -19.32
CA LEU A 155 29.80 -3.26 -19.66
C LEU A 155 29.87 -3.66 -21.14
N ALA A 156 28.76 -4.10 -21.73
CA ALA A 156 28.70 -4.52 -23.13
C ALA A 156 28.68 -3.34 -24.11
N PHE A 157 28.05 -2.23 -23.73
CA PHE A 157 27.84 -1.07 -24.61
C PHE A 157 28.61 0.19 -24.18
N GLY A 158 29.27 0.17 -23.02
CA GLY A 158 30.03 1.30 -22.47
C GLY A 158 29.14 2.48 -22.06
N PRO A 159 29.64 3.43 -21.25
CA PRO A 159 28.93 4.68 -21.04
C PRO A 159 28.76 5.39 -22.39
N PRO A 160 27.59 5.99 -22.68
CA PRO A 160 27.43 6.78 -23.89
C PRO A 160 28.50 7.86 -23.88
N ARG A 161 29.47 7.74 -24.79
CA ARG A 161 30.63 8.65 -24.92
C ARG A 161 30.22 10.10 -25.27
N CYS A 162 28.93 10.41 -25.29
CA CYS A 162 28.37 11.71 -25.64
C CYS A 162 28.14 12.66 -24.45
N LEU A 163 28.43 12.26 -23.21
CA LEU A 163 28.34 13.14 -22.02
C LEU A 163 29.69 13.75 -21.61
N ALA A 164 30.66 13.82 -22.53
CA ALA A 164 31.99 14.41 -22.31
C ALA A 164 32.12 15.88 -22.75
N TRP A 165 31.05 16.53 -23.21
CA TRP A 165 31.11 17.90 -23.71
C TRP A 165 29.97 18.73 -23.15
N VAL A 166 30.23 19.44 -22.04
CA VAL A 166 29.84 20.83 -21.74
C VAL A 166 30.22 21.07 -20.28
N TRP A 167 31.52 21.30 -20.06
CA TRP A 167 31.98 22.05 -18.90
C TRP A 167 32.63 23.31 -19.47
N PRO A 168 31.93 24.46 -19.52
CA PRO A 168 32.58 25.68 -19.95
C PRO A 168 33.51 26.12 -18.81
N LEU A 169 34.81 26.03 -19.08
CA LEU A 169 35.87 26.65 -18.30
C LEU A 169 35.52 28.13 -18.05
N ARG A 170 35.27 28.48 -16.79
CA ARG A 170 35.40 29.87 -16.31
C ARG A 170 36.84 30.30 -16.51
N ARG A 171 37.06 31.31 -17.33
CA ARG A 171 38.06 32.36 -17.10
C ARG A 171 37.38 33.70 -17.34
#